data_AF-A0A5E4HTW6-F1
#
_entry.id   AF-A0A5E4HTW6-F1
#
_cell.length_a   1.000
_cell.length_b   1.000
_cell.length_c   1.000
_cell.angle_alpha   90.00
_cell.angle_beta   90.00
_cell.angle_gamma   90.00
#
_symmetry.space_group_name_H-M   'P 1'
#
loop_
_entity.id
_entity.type
_entity.pdbx_description
1 polymer ?
#
loop_
_entity_poly.entity_id
_entity_poly.type
_entity_poly.pdbx_seq_one_letter_code
_entity_poly.pdbx_strand_id
1 'polypeptide(L)'
;MNILVLNPEERIPPHVGVIITTEREFEFIDFDHDMIIIADNRPQATLDKALSMLLGEDFEHLVIGIDPGKYPGVAILGNNKTISVHHVSVGDVCPLIRRIMQEFENKKIIVRIGHGARLIRSQLINGILDLGIQVEMVDETGTTPHLGKGVHGRVISDIIAAINIALIPGKIVGKQFIEPSNGEVRVIQESSREYSNGRSTIPRLLARAVAKGELTLDEAMKKHKND
;
A
#
# COMPACT_ATOMS: atom_id res chain seq x y z
N MET A 1 -15.97 12.64 12.45
CA MET A 1 -17.27 11.94 12.60
C MET A 1 -18.33 12.99 12.87
N ASN A 2 -19.40 13.03 12.09
CA ASN A 2 -20.52 13.96 12.29
C ASN A 2 -21.76 13.13 12.63
N ILE A 3 -22.52 13.53 13.65
CA ILE A 3 -23.74 12.84 14.09
C ILE A 3 -24.92 13.71 13.69
N LEU A 4 -25.89 13.11 13.02
CA LEU A 4 -27.16 13.74 12.68
C LEU A 4 -28.26 13.01 13.45
N VAL A 5 -29.17 13.78 14.04
CA VAL A 5 -30.38 13.24 14.68
C VAL A 5 -31.53 13.58 13.75
N LEU A 6 -32.28 12.55 13.35
CA LEU A 6 -33.40 12.66 12.43
C LEU A 6 -34.65 12.07 13.08
N ASN A 7 -35.82 12.59 12.71
CA ASN A 7 -37.07 11.91 13.00
C ASN A 7 -37.28 10.75 12.00
N PRO A 8 -37.99 9.66 12.37
CA PRO A 8 -38.21 8.52 11.46
C PRO A 8 -38.86 8.86 10.11
N GLU A 9 -39.61 9.96 10.06
CA GLU A 9 -40.30 10.44 8.84
C GLU A 9 -39.41 11.33 7.95
N GLU A 10 -38.23 11.74 8.44
CA GLU A 10 -37.31 12.59 7.70
C GLU A 10 -36.48 11.78 6.70
N ARG A 11 -36.24 12.37 5.53
CA ARG A 11 -35.39 11.74 4.52
C ARG A 11 -33.95 11.65 5.01
N ILE A 12 -33.39 10.45 4.92
CA ILE A 12 -31.99 10.18 5.24
C ILE A 12 -31.08 10.88 4.22
N PRO A 13 -30.16 11.75 4.65
CA PRO A 13 -29.22 12.40 3.76
C PRO A 13 -28.29 11.39 3.06
N PRO A 14 -27.90 11.63 1.79
CA PRO A 14 -27.14 10.66 0.99
C PRO A 14 -25.70 10.40 1.48
N HIS A 15 -25.22 11.15 2.48
CA HIS A 15 -23.89 11.01 3.06
C HIS A 15 -23.90 10.26 4.41
N VAL A 16 -25.07 9.78 4.86
CA VAL A 16 -25.18 8.90 6.03
C VAL A 16 -24.61 7.54 5.67
N GLY A 17 -23.69 7.02 6.49
CA GLY A 17 -23.04 5.74 6.25
C GLY A 17 -23.50 4.60 7.17
N VAL A 18 -24.07 4.93 8.35
CA VAL A 18 -24.62 3.97 9.32
C VAL A 18 -25.80 4.66 10.02
N ILE A 19 -26.86 3.89 10.31
CA ILE A 19 -28.01 4.34 11.10
C ILE A 19 -28.02 3.63 12.45
N ILE A 20 -28.27 4.37 13.52
CA ILE A 20 -28.57 3.82 14.85
C ILE A 20 -30.04 4.15 15.14
N THR A 21 -30.85 3.14 15.43
CA THR A 21 -32.31 3.29 15.61
C THR A 21 -32.85 2.31 16.66
N THR A 22 -34.13 2.38 16.97
CA THR A 22 -34.81 1.42 17.85
C THR A 22 -35.45 0.29 17.05
N GLU A 23 -35.70 -0.85 17.72
CA GLU A 23 -36.38 -2.01 17.10
C GLU A 23 -37.77 -1.65 16.56
N ARG A 24 -38.45 -0.68 17.19
CA ARG A 24 -39.77 -0.21 16.77
C ARG A 24 -39.74 0.60 15.48
N GLU A 25 -38.64 1.33 15.24
CA GLU A 25 -38.47 2.23 14.10
C GLU A 25 -37.86 1.51 12.89
N PHE A 26 -37.17 0.39 13.12
CA PHE A 26 -36.44 -0.37 12.11
C PHE A 26 -37.24 -0.66 10.83
N GLU A 27 -38.48 -1.12 10.95
CA GLU A 27 -39.31 -1.48 9.79
C GLU A 27 -39.76 -0.27 8.95
N PHE A 28 -39.59 0.94 9.45
CA PHE A 28 -39.99 2.19 8.78
C PHE A 28 -38.81 2.91 8.12
N ILE A 29 -37.60 2.37 8.22
CA ILE A 29 -36.37 3.00 7.73
C ILE A 29 -35.98 2.40 6.38
N ASP A 30 -36.02 3.23 5.33
CA ASP A 30 -35.57 2.90 3.98
C ASP A 30 -34.05 3.14 3.85
N PHE A 31 -33.26 2.16 4.26
CA PHE A 31 -31.79 2.17 4.21
C PHE A 31 -31.25 0.75 4.08
N ASP A 32 -29.98 0.60 3.69
CA ASP A 32 -29.32 -0.71 3.65
C ASP A 32 -29.33 -1.36 5.05
N HIS A 33 -30.02 -2.49 5.19
CA HIS A 33 -30.17 -3.20 6.46
C HIS A 33 -28.82 -3.59 7.07
N ASP A 34 -27.82 -3.88 6.25
CA ASP A 34 -26.47 -4.22 6.72
C ASP A 34 -25.76 -3.01 7.35
N MET A 35 -26.30 -1.80 7.18
CA MET A 35 -25.78 -0.55 7.72
C MET A 35 -26.64 0.03 8.86
N ILE A 36 -27.57 -0.75 9.41
CA ILE A 36 -28.45 -0.35 10.52
C ILE A 36 -28.07 -1.08 11.82
N ILE A 37 -28.01 -0.32 12.92
CA ILE A 37 -27.79 -0.83 14.27
C ILE A 37 -29.03 -0.57 15.12
N ILE A 38 -29.58 -1.61 15.71
CA ILE A 38 -30.60 -1.50 16.76
C ILE A 38 -29.89 -1.15 18.07
N ALA A 39 -30.16 0.05 18.60
CA ALA A 39 -29.60 0.53 19.85
C ALA A 39 -30.10 -0.31 21.02
N ASP A 40 -29.16 -0.72 21.89
CA ASP A 40 -29.46 -1.35 23.17
C ASP A 40 -29.09 -0.41 24.33
N ASN A 41 -29.19 -0.90 25.57
CA ASN A 41 -28.84 -0.13 26.76
C ASN A 41 -27.31 0.05 26.96
N ARG A 42 -26.48 -0.13 25.93
CA ARG A 42 -25.01 0.04 25.95
C ARG A 42 -24.57 1.06 24.88
N PRO A 43 -24.65 2.37 25.18
CA PRO A 43 -24.35 3.43 24.22
C PRO A 43 -22.93 3.37 23.65
N GLN A 44 -21.95 3.03 24.50
CA GLN A 44 -20.54 2.94 24.09
C GLN A 44 -20.35 1.84 23.03
N ALA A 45 -20.87 0.62 23.27
CA ALA A 45 -20.76 -0.50 22.36
C ALA A 45 -21.50 -0.27 21.03
N THR A 46 -22.63 0.43 21.08
CA THR A 46 -23.40 0.84 19.89
C THR A 46 -22.58 1.81 19.04
N LEU A 47 -21.90 2.77 19.68
CA LEU A 47 -21.03 3.72 18.99
C LEU A 47 -19.79 3.05 18.39
N ASP A 48 -19.16 2.13 19.12
CA ASP A 48 -18.00 1.36 18.64
C ASP A 48 -18.36 0.50 17.42
N LYS A 49 -19.54 -0.12 17.43
CA LYS A 49 -20.07 -0.89 16.29
C LYS A 49 -20.33 0.02 15.07
N ALA A 50 -20.94 1.19 15.28
CA ALA A 50 -21.18 2.16 14.22
C ALA A 50 -19.86 2.66 13.60
N LEU A 51 -18.86 2.91 14.43
CA LEU A 51 -17.51 3.26 13.99
C LEU A 51 -16.89 2.13 13.16
N SER A 52 -16.93 0.88 13.63
CA SER A 52 -16.40 -0.29 12.92
C SER A 52 -17.08 -0.49 11.55
N MET A 53 -18.39 -0.28 11.45
CA MET A 53 -19.14 -0.36 10.19
C MET A 53 -18.82 0.79 9.22
N LEU A 54 -18.70 2.03 9.72
CA LEU A 54 -18.28 3.19 8.91
C LEU A 54 -16.85 3.03 8.36
N LEU A 55 -15.96 2.47 9.19
CA LEU A 55 -14.56 2.19 8.89
C LEU A 55 -14.37 0.91 8.06
N GLY A 56 -15.38 0.03 8.03
CA GLY A 56 -15.48 -1.12 7.15
C GLY A 56 -14.65 -2.32 7.58
N GLU A 57 -14.80 -2.82 8.80
CA GLU A 57 -14.04 -3.98 9.30
C GLU A 57 -14.47 -5.36 8.75
N ASP A 58 -15.22 -5.45 7.65
CA ASP A 58 -15.28 -6.67 6.86
C ASP A 58 -15.03 -6.42 5.36
N PHE A 59 -13.75 -6.42 5.00
CA PHE A 59 -13.28 -6.69 3.64
C PHE A 59 -12.67 -8.09 3.62
N GLU A 60 -13.03 -8.93 2.63
CA GLU A 60 -12.35 -10.22 2.43
C GLU A 60 -10.93 -10.04 1.88
N HIS A 61 -10.68 -8.92 1.20
CA HIS A 61 -9.47 -8.65 0.43
C HIS A 61 -8.83 -7.32 0.82
N LEU A 62 -7.51 -7.36 1.00
CA LEU A 62 -6.65 -6.19 1.05
C LEU A 62 -5.91 -6.04 -0.27
N VAL A 63 -5.89 -4.81 -0.78
CA VAL A 63 -5.08 -4.47 -1.95
C VAL A 63 -4.00 -3.51 -1.52
N ILE A 64 -2.74 -3.88 -1.78
CA ILE A 64 -1.58 -3.04 -1.53
C ILE A 64 -1.09 -2.50 -2.87
N GLY A 65 -1.26 -1.21 -3.14
CA GLY A 65 -0.67 -0.55 -4.31
C GLY A 65 0.73 -0.03 -4.00
N ILE A 66 1.66 -0.22 -4.94
CA ILE A 66 3.06 0.18 -4.80
C ILE A 66 3.50 0.93 -6.06
N ASP A 67 3.92 2.18 -5.89
CA ASP A 67 4.62 2.95 -6.93
C ASP A 67 6.14 2.75 -6.81
N PRO A 68 6.81 2.07 -7.76
CA PRO A 68 8.23 1.75 -7.64
C PRO A 68 9.16 2.98 -7.76
N GLY A 69 10.10 3.09 -6.82
CA GLY A 69 11.15 4.12 -6.83
C GLY A 69 12.20 3.88 -5.75
N LYS A 70 13.20 4.78 -5.60
CA LYS A 70 14.21 4.69 -4.50
C LYS A 70 13.53 4.66 -3.13
N TYR A 71 12.41 5.39 -3.02
CA TYR A 71 11.51 5.36 -1.88
C TYR A 71 10.09 5.09 -2.41
N PRO A 72 9.64 3.83 -2.47
CA PRO A 72 8.32 3.53 -3.00
C PRO A 72 7.18 4.17 -2.19
N GLY A 73 6.20 4.73 -2.89
CA GLY A 73 4.89 4.99 -2.31
C GLY A 73 4.12 3.68 -2.15
N VAL A 74 3.49 3.48 -1.00
CA VAL A 74 2.72 2.27 -0.68
C VAL A 74 1.35 2.68 -0.13
N ALA A 75 0.28 2.13 -0.66
CA ALA A 75 -1.09 2.37 -0.21
C ALA A 75 -1.79 1.05 0.11
N ILE A 76 -2.42 0.95 1.27
CA ILE A 76 -3.16 -0.23 1.72
C ILE A 76 -4.64 0.12 1.65
N LEU A 77 -5.41 -0.65 0.88
CA LEU A 77 -6.83 -0.43 0.68
C LEU A 77 -7.64 -1.67 1.11
N GLY A 78 -8.78 -1.41 1.74
CA GLY A 78 -9.86 -2.39 1.97
C GLY A 78 -11.17 -1.83 1.43
N ASN A 79 -11.94 -2.62 0.66
CA ASN A 79 -13.16 -2.17 -0.02
C ASN A 79 -12.97 -0.83 -0.79
N ASN A 80 -11.85 -0.70 -1.50
CA ASN A 80 -11.44 0.49 -2.25
C ASN A 80 -11.23 1.77 -1.40
N LYS A 81 -11.27 1.68 -0.06
CA LYS A 81 -10.95 2.78 0.85
C LYS A 81 -9.51 2.65 1.35
N THR A 82 -8.79 3.77 1.38
CA THR A 82 -7.42 3.83 1.89
C THR A 82 -7.39 3.67 3.41
N ILE A 83 -6.75 2.62 3.90
CA ILE A 83 -6.54 2.33 5.32
C ILE A 83 -5.29 3.05 5.83
N SER A 84 -4.18 2.93 5.09
CA SER A 84 -2.93 3.62 5.40
C SER A 84 -2.07 3.84 4.15
N VAL A 85 -1.15 4.79 4.25
CA VAL A 85 -0.17 5.12 3.21
C VAL A 85 1.22 5.24 3.82
N HIS A 86 2.23 4.82 3.09
CA HIS A 86 3.63 4.82 3.52
C HIS A 86 4.51 5.29 2.37
N HIS A 87 5.67 5.84 2.72
CA HIS A 87 6.72 6.18 1.78
C HIS A 87 8.05 5.75 2.41
N VAL A 88 8.50 4.56 2.04
CA VAL A 88 9.56 3.82 2.73
C VAL A 88 10.71 3.50 1.78
N SER A 89 11.85 3.02 2.27
CA SER A 89 12.90 2.52 1.38
C SER A 89 12.47 1.20 0.71
N VAL A 90 13.05 0.87 -0.46
CA VAL A 90 12.77 -0.41 -1.15
C VAL A 90 12.97 -1.62 -0.23
N GLY A 91 14.00 -1.58 0.64
CA GLY A 91 14.29 -2.68 1.57
C GLY A 91 13.24 -2.85 2.67
N ASP A 92 12.48 -1.80 2.98
CA ASP A 92 11.47 -1.79 4.04
C ASP A 92 10.07 -2.21 3.56
N VAL A 93 9.86 -2.34 2.24
CA VAL A 93 8.55 -2.71 1.68
C VAL A 93 8.14 -4.13 2.12
N CYS A 94 8.99 -5.15 1.95
CA CYS A 94 8.65 -6.51 2.40
C CYS A 94 8.49 -6.62 3.93
N PRO A 95 9.34 -5.98 4.77
CA PRO A 95 9.07 -5.85 6.20
C PRO A 95 7.72 -5.21 6.53
N LEU A 96 7.33 -4.13 5.84
CA LEU A 96 6.02 -3.48 6.01
C LEU A 96 4.88 -4.44 5.65
N ILE A 97 4.96 -5.11 4.50
CA ILE A 97 3.96 -6.10 4.07
C ILE A 97 3.83 -7.23 5.09
N ARG A 98 4.94 -7.74 5.65
CA ARG A 98 4.89 -8.77 6.71
C ARG A 98 4.15 -8.30 7.97
N ARG A 99 4.29 -7.03 8.37
CA ARG A 99 3.50 -6.46 9.48
C ARG A 99 2.01 -6.43 9.14
N ILE A 100 1.67 -6.01 7.93
CA ILE A 100 0.28 -6.01 7.43
C ILE A 100 -0.30 -7.43 7.41
N MET A 101 0.46 -8.43 6.97
CA MET A 101 0.03 -9.83 7.03
C MET A 101 -0.30 -10.29 8.46
N GLN A 102 0.46 -9.85 9.46
CA GLN A 102 0.22 -10.17 10.86
C GLN A 102 -1.00 -9.43 11.42
N GLU A 103 -1.18 -8.16 11.05
CA GLU A 103 -2.33 -7.34 11.46
C GLU A 103 -3.64 -7.87 10.86
N PHE A 104 -3.60 -8.46 9.66
CA PHE A 104 -4.75 -8.91 8.89
C PHE A 104 -4.67 -10.40 8.52
N GLU A 105 -4.33 -11.27 9.48
CA GLU A 105 -4.02 -12.70 9.30
C GLU A 105 -5.10 -13.50 8.53
N ASN A 106 -6.37 -13.08 8.61
CA ASN A 106 -7.51 -13.76 7.98
C ASN A 106 -7.96 -13.14 6.65
N LYS A 107 -7.24 -12.15 6.11
CA LYS A 107 -7.63 -11.44 4.90
C LYS A 107 -6.74 -11.83 3.72
N LYS A 108 -7.32 -11.97 2.53
CA LYS A 108 -6.55 -12.24 1.30
C LYS A 108 -5.84 -10.97 0.85
N ILE A 109 -4.52 -11.01 0.71
CA ILE A 109 -3.72 -9.87 0.25
C ILE A 109 -3.37 -10.03 -1.23
N ILE A 110 -3.60 -8.97 -2.00
CA ILE A 110 -3.11 -8.82 -3.38
C ILE A 110 -2.22 -7.59 -3.42
N VAL A 111 -1.04 -7.72 -4.05
CA VAL A 111 -0.14 -6.58 -4.22
C VAL A 111 -0.15 -6.15 -5.69
N ARG A 112 -0.42 -4.87 -5.93
CA ARG A 112 -0.40 -4.23 -7.24
C ARG A 112 0.82 -3.33 -7.34
N ILE A 113 1.59 -3.47 -8.41
CA ILE A 113 2.84 -2.74 -8.61
C ILE A 113 2.80 -2.01 -9.95
N GLY A 114 3.14 -0.72 -9.91
CA GLY A 114 3.24 0.12 -11.09
C GLY A 114 4.31 -0.30 -12.09
N HIS A 115 4.21 0.18 -13.33
CA HIS A 115 5.16 -0.15 -14.39
C HIS A 115 6.50 0.61 -14.27
N GLY A 116 6.67 1.49 -13.28
CA GLY A 116 7.87 2.30 -13.06
C GLY A 116 9.13 1.48 -12.73
N ALA A 117 10.26 2.19 -12.58
CA ALA A 117 11.56 1.73 -12.05
C ALA A 117 11.87 0.23 -12.24
N ARG A 118 12.09 -0.21 -13.49
CA ARG A 118 12.24 -1.62 -13.92
C ARG A 118 13.01 -2.53 -12.95
N LEU A 119 14.18 -2.11 -12.47
CA LEU A 119 14.98 -2.90 -11.52
C LEU A 119 14.29 -3.07 -10.18
N ILE A 120 13.92 -1.95 -9.56
CA ILE A 120 13.25 -1.91 -8.26
C ILE A 120 11.93 -2.68 -8.33
N ARG A 121 11.15 -2.48 -9.39
CA ARG A 121 9.91 -3.23 -9.64
C ARG A 121 10.16 -4.74 -9.65
N SER A 122 11.18 -5.21 -10.35
CA SER A 122 11.49 -6.64 -10.42
C SER A 122 11.94 -7.21 -9.07
N GLN A 123 12.71 -6.44 -8.30
CA GLN A 123 13.09 -6.80 -6.93
C GLN A 123 11.87 -6.91 -6.01
N LEU A 124 10.97 -5.92 -6.08
CA LEU A 124 9.72 -5.91 -5.31
C LEU A 124 8.85 -7.11 -5.69
N ILE A 125 8.61 -7.35 -6.98
CA ILE A 125 7.83 -8.51 -7.47
C ILE A 125 8.41 -9.80 -6.89
N ASN A 126 9.71 -10.04 -7.04
CA ASN A 126 10.34 -11.27 -6.55
C ASN A 126 10.24 -11.40 -5.03
N GLY A 127 10.57 -10.33 -4.30
CA GLY A 127 10.54 -10.32 -2.84
C GLY A 127 9.14 -10.53 -2.26
N ILE A 128 8.10 -10.05 -2.93
CA ILE A 128 6.70 -10.24 -2.52
C ILE A 128 6.18 -11.63 -2.89
N LEU A 129 6.54 -12.14 -4.07
CA LEU A 129 6.23 -13.53 -4.44
C LEU A 129 6.87 -14.53 -3.46
N ASP A 130 8.07 -14.24 -2.95
CA ASP A 130 8.74 -15.06 -1.93
C ASP A 130 8.03 -15.02 -0.56
N LEU A 131 7.13 -14.05 -0.32
CA LEU A 131 6.20 -14.04 0.82
C LEU A 131 4.95 -14.92 0.59
N GLY A 132 4.80 -15.50 -0.60
CA GLY A 132 3.60 -16.25 -0.99
C GLY A 132 2.41 -15.37 -1.38
N ILE A 133 2.63 -14.09 -1.66
CA ILE A 133 1.57 -13.13 -2.02
C ILE A 133 1.46 -12.99 -3.53
N GLN A 134 0.23 -12.97 -4.05
CA GLN A 134 -0.03 -12.71 -5.47
C GLN A 134 0.35 -11.27 -5.83
N VAL A 135 1.09 -11.13 -6.95
CA VAL A 135 1.48 -9.83 -7.50
C VAL A 135 0.82 -9.58 -8.84
N GLU A 136 0.24 -8.40 -8.99
CA GLU A 136 -0.33 -7.84 -10.21
C GLU A 136 0.52 -6.66 -10.68
N MET A 137 0.87 -6.63 -11.97
CA MET A 137 1.53 -5.49 -12.59
C MET A 137 0.48 -4.60 -13.28
N VAL A 138 0.43 -3.34 -12.86
CA VAL A 138 -0.52 -2.34 -13.37
C VAL A 138 0.15 -1.54 -14.48
N ASP A 139 -0.59 -1.34 -15.57
CA ASP A 139 -0.15 -0.52 -16.70
C ASP A 139 -0.69 0.91 -16.53
N GLU A 140 0.18 1.82 -16.11
CA GLU A 140 -0.12 3.25 -15.93
C GLU A 140 0.13 4.10 -17.19
N THR A 141 0.37 3.48 -18.35
CA THR A 141 0.59 4.23 -19.59
C THR A 141 -0.64 5.08 -19.94
N GLY A 142 -0.58 6.37 -19.62
CA GLY A 142 -1.62 7.35 -19.94
C GLY A 142 -2.01 8.31 -18.82
N THR A 143 -1.56 8.11 -17.58
CA THR A 143 -1.98 8.97 -16.46
C THR A 143 -0.79 9.55 -15.70
N THR A 144 -0.38 10.76 -16.05
CA THR A 144 0.34 11.62 -15.10
C THR A 144 0.05 13.09 -15.39
N PRO A 145 -0.79 13.76 -14.57
CA PRO A 145 -0.68 15.19 -14.39
C PRO A 145 0.56 15.43 -13.51
N HIS A 146 1.60 16.04 -14.08
CA HIS A 146 2.79 16.44 -13.34
C HIS A 146 2.43 17.52 -12.30
N LEU A 147 2.23 17.13 -11.04
CA LEU A 147 2.19 18.07 -9.92
C LEU A 147 3.64 18.50 -9.58
N GLY A 148 3.80 19.79 -9.29
CA GLY A 148 5.06 20.55 -9.34
C GLY A 148 6.27 20.00 -8.56
N LYS A 149 7.45 20.39 -9.07
CA LYS A 149 8.80 19.97 -8.65
C LYS A 149 9.18 20.50 -7.25
N GLY A 150 8.82 19.79 -6.21
CA GLY A 150 9.38 19.94 -4.85
C GLY A 150 9.49 18.59 -4.16
N VAL A 151 10.40 18.44 -3.17
CA VAL A 151 10.60 17.16 -2.45
C VAL A 151 9.31 16.69 -1.76
N HIS A 152 8.58 17.61 -1.12
CA HIS A 152 7.26 17.31 -0.54
C HIS A 152 6.21 16.95 -1.62
N GLY A 153 6.27 17.62 -2.78
CA GLY A 153 5.38 17.31 -3.91
C GLY A 153 5.61 15.90 -4.47
N ARG A 154 6.86 15.43 -4.48
CA ARG A 154 7.22 14.08 -4.92
C ARG A 154 6.66 13.01 -3.98
N VAL A 155 6.86 13.14 -2.67
CA VAL A 155 6.32 12.16 -1.70
C VAL A 155 4.80 12.04 -1.82
N ILE A 156 4.10 13.17 -1.93
CA ILE A 156 2.64 13.17 -2.11
C ILE A 156 2.25 12.55 -3.46
N SER A 157 2.99 12.85 -4.52
CA SER A 157 2.76 12.26 -5.85
C SER A 157 2.92 10.74 -5.84
N ASP A 158 3.98 10.22 -5.23
CA ASP A 158 4.27 8.78 -5.17
C ASP A 158 3.20 8.04 -4.34
N ILE A 159 2.67 8.67 -3.27
CA ILE A 159 1.54 8.14 -2.50
C ILE A 159 0.25 8.12 -3.34
N ILE A 160 -0.05 9.21 -4.07
CA ILE A 160 -1.24 9.28 -4.94
C ILE A 160 -1.14 8.22 -6.05
N ALA A 161 0.04 8.04 -6.65
CA ALA A 161 0.29 6.98 -7.62
C ALA A 161 0.03 5.60 -7.01
N ALA A 162 0.55 5.33 -5.81
CA ALA A 162 0.30 4.07 -5.09
C ALA A 162 -1.21 3.81 -4.84
N ILE A 163 -2.00 4.83 -4.49
CA ILE A 163 -3.45 4.70 -4.35
C ILE A 163 -4.10 4.35 -5.70
N ASN A 164 -3.73 5.03 -6.78
CA ASN A 164 -4.27 4.74 -8.11
C ASN A 164 -3.92 3.33 -8.57
N ILE A 165 -2.68 2.90 -8.34
CA ILE A 165 -2.20 1.53 -8.60
C ILE A 165 -3.03 0.51 -7.81
N ALA A 166 -3.34 0.80 -6.55
CA ALA A 166 -4.19 -0.07 -5.74
C ALA A 166 -5.63 -0.19 -6.29
N LEU A 167 -6.15 0.83 -6.97
CA LEU A 167 -7.52 0.84 -7.49
C LEU A 167 -7.68 0.16 -8.86
N ILE A 168 -6.61 0.05 -9.65
CA ILE A 168 -6.66 -0.47 -11.02
C ILE A 168 -6.23 -1.95 -11.04
N PRO A 169 -7.07 -2.89 -11.50
CA PRO A 169 -6.67 -4.28 -11.68
C PRO A 169 -5.46 -4.41 -12.62
N GLY A 170 -4.48 -5.23 -12.22
CA GLY A 170 -3.29 -5.49 -13.02
C GLY A 170 -3.27 -6.88 -13.65
N LYS A 171 -2.19 -7.19 -14.37
CA LYS A 171 -1.92 -8.54 -14.89
C LYS A 171 -1.10 -9.32 -13.86
N ILE A 172 -1.54 -10.53 -13.50
CA ILE A 172 -0.77 -11.41 -12.61
C ILE A 172 0.59 -11.69 -13.23
N VAL A 173 1.64 -11.60 -12.41
CA VAL A 173 3.04 -11.82 -12.84
C VAL A 173 3.75 -12.85 -11.97
N GLY A 174 4.67 -13.60 -12.57
CA GLY A 174 5.61 -14.48 -11.88
C GLY A 174 6.97 -13.79 -11.60
N LYS A 175 7.95 -14.58 -11.15
CA LYS A 175 9.30 -14.09 -10.89
C LYS A 175 9.90 -13.44 -12.13
N GLN A 176 10.58 -12.32 -11.92
CA GLN A 176 11.23 -11.51 -12.93
C GLN A 176 12.74 -11.76 -12.92
N PHE A 177 13.31 -12.05 -14.09
CA PHE A 177 14.75 -12.21 -14.27
C PHE A 177 15.23 -11.15 -15.25
N ILE A 178 15.93 -10.14 -14.73
CA ILE A 178 16.45 -9.03 -15.53
C ILE A 178 17.95 -8.89 -15.32
N GLU A 179 18.69 -8.70 -16.41
CA GLU A 179 20.09 -8.31 -16.35
C GLU A 179 20.20 -6.78 -16.19
N PRO A 180 20.88 -6.31 -15.13
CA PRO A 180 21.15 -4.88 -14.95
C PRO A 180 22.08 -4.35 -16.04
N SER A 181 21.76 -3.16 -16.55
CA SER A 181 22.65 -2.41 -17.44
C SER A 181 23.86 -1.85 -16.68
N ASN A 182 24.89 -1.48 -17.42
CA ASN A 182 26.08 -0.84 -16.86
C ASN A 182 25.75 0.48 -16.15
N GLY A 183 24.79 1.25 -16.66
CA GLY A 183 24.34 2.50 -16.05
C GLY A 183 23.66 2.26 -14.71
N GLU A 184 22.78 1.27 -14.63
CA GLU A 184 22.08 0.94 -13.38
C GLU A 184 23.02 0.41 -12.30
N VAL A 185 24.01 -0.41 -12.67
CA VAL A 185 25.04 -0.87 -11.73
C VAL A 185 25.81 0.33 -11.17
N ARG A 186 26.13 1.32 -12.01
CA ARG A 186 26.81 2.54 -11.57
C ARG A 186 25.97 3.35 -10.60
N VAL A 187 24.66 3.48 -10.83
CA VAL A 187 23.73 4.16 -9.90
C VAL A 187 23.73 3.50 -8.52
N ILE A 188 23.81 2.17 -8.45
CA ILE A 188 23.91 1.46 -7.17
C ILE A 188 25.24 1.70 -6.48
N GLN A 189 26.35 1.75 -7.22
CA GLN A 189 27.65 2.12 -6.67
C GLN A 189 27.63 3.55 -6.11
N GLU A 190 27.05 4.50 -6.83
CA GLU A 190 26.86 5.88 -6.37
C GLU A 190 25.99 5.92 -5.10
N SER A 191 24.91 5.15 -5.04
CA SER A 191 24.06 5.01 -3.85
C SER A 191 24.82 4.42 -2.66
N SER A 192 25.71 3.44 -2.88
CA SER A 192 26.57 2.87 -1.82
C SER A 192 27.55 3.90 -1.27
N ARG A 193 28.02 4.81 -2.13
CA ARG A 193 28.88 5.93 -1.74
C ARG A 193 28.12 6.95 -0.92
N GLU A 194 26.90 7.30 -1.31
CA GLU A 194 26.02 8.15 -0.51
C GLU A 194 25.76 7.55 0.87
N TYR A 195 25.39 6.26 0.93
CA TYR A 195 25.11 5.54 2.16
C TYR A 195 26.29 5.56 3.14
N SER A 196 27.51 5.48 2.62
CA SER A 196 28.74 5.54 3.43
C SER A 196 29.24 6.97 3.72
N ASN A 197 28.46 8.00 3.41
CA ASN A 197 28.88 9.41 3.47
C ASN A 197 30.20 9.66 2.71
N GLY A 198 30.34 9.04 1.54
CA GLY A 198 31.48 9.21 0.64
C GLY A 198 32.67 8.28 0.89
N ARG A 199 32.63 7.45 1.94
CA ARG A 199 33.81 6.71 2.44
C ARG A 199 34.13 5.44 1.69
N SER A 200 33.15 4.81 1.05
CA SER A 200 33.32 3.51 0.40
C SER A 200 32.37 3.37 -0.79
N THR A 201 32.73 2.55 -1.76
CA THR A 201 31.89 2.25 -2.93
C THR A 201 32.01 0.77 -3.22
N ILE A 202 30.89 0.06 -3.22
CA ILE A 202 30.92 -1.39 -3.41
C ILE A 202 31.45 -1.76 -4.81
N PRO A 203 32.20 -2.87 -4.93
CA PRO A 203 32.61 -3.42 -6.22
C PRO A 203 31.43 -3.69 -7.15
N ARG A 204 31.69 -3.67 -8.46
CA ARG A 204 30.69 -3.90 -9.51
C ARG A 204 29.96 -5.23 -9.35
N LEU A 205 30.65 -6.27 -8.87
CA LEU A 205 30.06 -7.58 -8.61
C LEU A 205 28.95 -7.50 -7.54
N LEU A 206 29.24 -6.85 -6.41
CA LEU A 206 28.25 -6.64 -5.35
C LEU A 206 27.12 -5.71 -5.80
N ALA A 207 27.44 -4.65 -6.56
CA ALA A 207 26.42 -3.78 -7.13
C ALA A 207 25.48 -4.52 -8.11
N ARG A 208 25.99 -5.48 -8.89
CA ARG A 208 25.16 -6.35 -9.73
C ARG A 208 24.28 -7.28 -8.91
N ALA A 209 24.81 -7.89 -7.85
CA ALA A 209 24.04 -8.73 -6.94
C ALA A 209 22.89 -7.92 -6.30
N VAL A 210 23.18 -6.68 -5.86
CA VAL A 210 22.16 -5.76 -5.35
C VAL A 210 21.13 -5.42 -6.42
N ALA A 211 21.57 -5.11 -7.65
CA ALA A 211 20.67 -4.80 -8.77
C ALA A 211 19.74 -5.97 -9.11
N LYS A 212 20.21 -7.21 -8.96
CA LYS A 212 19.42 -8.43 -9.18
C LYS A 212 18.50 -8.78 -8.00
N GLY A 213 18.61 -8.08 -6.87
CA GLY A 213 17.88 -8.40 -5.64
C GLY A 213 18.45 -9.58 -4.87
N GLU A 214 19.67 -10.02 -5.18
CA GLU A 214 20.36 -11.11 -4.48
C GLU A 214 20.95 -10.67 -3.14
N LEU A 215 21.20 -9.36 -2.99
CA LEU A 215 21.67 -8.71 -1.77
C LEU A 215 20.93 -7.39 -1.58
N THR A 216 20.69 -7.01 -0.33
CA THR A 216 20.37 -5.62 0.01
C THR A 216 21.62 -4.74 -0.08
N LEU A 217 21.43 -3.42 -0.21
CA LEU A 217 22.54 -2.47 -0.20
C LEU A 217 23.35 -2.59 1.11
N ASP A 218 22.67 -2.73 2.24
CA ASP A 218 23.28 -2.90 3.56
C ASP A 218 24.11 -4.18 3.67
N GLU A 219 23.60 -5.30 3.17
CA GLU A 219 24.34 -6.57 3.14
C GLU A 219 25.58 -6.47 2.25
N ALA A 220 25.45 -5.85 1.08
CA ALA A 220 26.59 -5.63 0.18
C ALA A 220 27.66 -4.73 0.83
N MET A 221 27.24 -3.69 1.54
CA MET A 221 28.15 -2.81 2.30
C MET A 221 28.84 -3.55 3.44
N LYS A 222 28.12 -4.42 4.17
CA LYS A 222 28.70 -5.26 5.23
C LYS A 222 29.72 -6.24 4.67
N LYS A 223 29.40 -6.93 3.57
CA LYS A 223 30.34 -7.83 2.89
C LYS A 223 31.60 -7.10 2.45
N HIS A 224 31.47 -5.94 1.81
CA HIS A 224 32.61 -5.17 1.33
C HIS A 224 33.53 -4.66 2.46
N LYS A 225 33.01 -4.42 3.67
CA LYS A 225 33.85 -4.02 4.82
C LYS A 225 34.64 -5.16 5.45
N ASN A 226 34.25 -6.41 5.19
CA ASN A 226 34.86 -7.61 5.75
C ASN A 226 35.87 -8.27 4.80
N ASP A 227 36.00 -7.76 3.57
CA ASP A 227 37.01 -8.11 2.57
C ASP A 227 38.17 -7.08 2.61
#